data_AF-A0A7K1EYF4-F1
#
_entry.id   AF-A0A7K1EYF4-F1
#
_cell.length_a   1.000
_cell.length_b   1.000
_cell.length_c   1.000
_cell.angle_alpha   90.00
_cell.angle_beta   90.00
_cell.angle_gamma   90.00
#
_symmetry.space_group_name_H-M   'P 1'
#
loop_
_entity.id
_entity.type
_entity.pdbx_description
1 polymer ?
#
loop_
_entity_poly.entity_id
_entity_poly.type
_entity_poly.pdbx_seq_one_letter_code
_entity_poly.pdbx_strand_id
1 'polypeptide(L)'
;KLGGLVALVASVVAMVMQFNQIANAPFTFSSGAYASCYYLIAILNFVHLVLTVFFALGNWNRSRLGLYARDHWHVDIVNVWWVWMVVSSLLGAFALSFS
;
A
#
# COMPACT_ATOMS: atom_id res chain seq x y z
N LYS A 1 -15.83 -9.21 -8.99
CA LYS A 1 -14.79 -10.16 -9.48
C LYS A 1 -13.64 -9.45 -10.18
N LEU A 2 -13.91 -8.65 -11.23
CA LEU A 2 -12.88 -7.91 -11.98
C LEU A 2 -12.26 -6.75 -11.18
N GLY A 3 -13.07 -5.97 -10.45
CA GLY A 3 -12.56 -4.89 -9.60
C GLY A 3 -11.61 -5.36 -8.49
N GLY A 4 -11.85 -6.52 -7.88
CA GLY A 4 -10.95 -7.11 -6.89
C GLY A 4 -9.62 -7.59 -7.48
N LEU A 5 -9.63 -8.08 -8.73
CA LEU A 5 -8.41 -8.43 -9.47
C LEU A 5 -7.59 -7.16 -9.77
N VAL A 6 -8.24 -6.10 -10.25
CA VAL A 6 -7.57 -4.82 -10.55
C VAL A 6 -6.95 -4.24 -9.28
N ALA A 7 -7.67 -4.25 -8.16
CA ALA A 7 -7.15 -3.80 -6.87
C ALA A 7 -5.92 -4.62 -6.43
N LEU A 8 -5.96 -5.94 -6.59
CA LEU A 8 -4.82 -6.82 -6.30
C LEU A 8 -3.61 -6.46 -7.17
N VAL A 9 -3.78 -6.39 -8.49
CA VAL A 9 -2.69 -6.04 -9.41
C VAL A 9 -2.12 -4.67 -9.09
N ALA A 10 -2.98 -3.67 -8.85
CA ALA A 10 -2.54 -2.31 -8.49
C ALA A 10 -1.72 -2.30 -7.19
N SER A 11 -2.15 -3.02 -6.15
CA SER A 11 -1.40 -3.12 -4.90
C SER A 11 -0.03 -3.79 -5.07
N VAL A 12 0.06 -4.83 -5.91
CA VAL A 12 1.33 -5.51 -6.20
C VAL A 12 2.28 -4.60 -6.96
N VAL A 13 1.79 -3.89 -7.97
CA VAL A 13 2.59 -2.91 -8.72
C VAL A 13 3.10 -1.80 -7.80
N ALA A 14 2.23 -1.24 -6.96
CA ALA A 14 2.60 -0.22 -5.99
C ALA A 14 3.69 -0.70 -5.02
N MET A 15 3.59 -1.95 -4.53
CA MET A 15 4.61 -2.56 -3.66
C MET A 15 5.97 -2.67 -4.36
N VAL A 16 6.00 -3.10 -5.63
CA VAL A 16 7.24 -3.20 -6.41
C VAL A 16 7.84 -1.82 -6.68
N MET A 17 7.01 -0.82 -6.99
CA MET A 17 7.48 0.57 -7.17
C MET A 17 8.09 1.13 -5.88
N GLN A 18 7.44 0.92 -4.73
CA GLN A 18 7.95 1.35 -3.43
C GLN A 18 9.30 0.66 -3.11
N PHE A 19 9.42 -0.63 -3.40
CA PHE A 19 10.68 -1.36 -3.22
C PHE A 19 11.79 -0.79 -4.11
N ASN A 20 11.50 -0.53 -5.39
CA ASN A 20 12.45 0.03 -6.33
C ASN A 20 12.92 1.43 -5.90
N GLN A 21 12.00 2.26 -5.38
CA GLN A 21 12.32 3.59 -4.85
C GLN A 21 13.27 3.52 -3.64
N ILE A 22 13.07 2.54 -2.73
CA ILE A 22 13.96 2.33 -1.58
C ILE A 22 15.33 1.82 -2.04
N ALA A 23 15.37 0.92 -3.02
CA ALA A 23 16.60 0.30 -3.51
C ALA A 23 17.48 1.27 -4.32
N ASN A 24 16.88 2.22 -5.05
CA ASN A 24 17.58 3.19 -5.90
C ASN A 24 17.76 4.57 -5.23
N ALA A 25 17.50 4.69 -3.94
CA ALA A 25 17.72 5.95 -3.21
C ALA A 25 19.23 6.31 -3.22
N PRO A 26 19.62 7.57 -3.54
CA PRO A 26 21.02 7.99 -3.67
C PRO A 26 21.74 8.25 -2.33
N PHE A 27 21.06 8.00 -1.21
CA PHE A 27 21.55 8.22 0.14
C PHE A 27 21.25 6.98 0.98
N THR A 28 21.96 6.80 2.08
CA THR A 28 21.79 5.68 3.01
C THR A 28 21.36 6.17 4.40
N PHE A 29 20.99 5.25 5.29
CA PHE A 29 20.54 5.57 6.65
C PHE A 29 21.48 6.47 7.46
N SER A 30 22.79 6.46 7.14
CA SER A 30 23.80 7.28 7.82
C SER A 30 23.97 8.69 7.25
N SER A 31 23.24 9.04 6.18
CA SER A 31 23.44 10.30 5.43
C SER A 31 22.88 11.54 6.13
N GLY A 32 22.18 11.39 7.26
CA GLY A 32 21.65 12.49 8.07
C GLY A 32 20.20 12.30 8.48
N ALA A 33 19.67 13.24 9.27
CA ALA A 33 18.32 13.17 9.85
C ALA A 33 17.23 12.99 8.79
N TYR A 34 17.35 13.66 7.64
CA TYR A 34 16.39 13.49 6.55
C TYR A 34 16.36 12.05 6.01
N ALA A 35 17.53 11.47 5.70
CA ALA A 35 17.62 10.12 5.16
C ALA A 35 16.99 9.10 6.12
N SER A 36 17.21 9.25 7.43
CA SER A 36 16.58 8.39 8.44
C SER A 36 15.05 8.52 8.45
N CYS A 37 14.51 9.75 8.36
CA CYS A 37 13.07 9.98 8.28
C CYS A 37 12.47 9.44 6.96
N TYR A 38 13.17 9.61 5.84
CA TYR A 38 12.78 9.07 4.55
C TYR A 38 12.62 7.56 4.59
N TYR A 39 13.65 6.85 5.05
CA TYR A 39 13.59 5.40 5.13
C TYR A 39 12.54 4.90 6.12
N LEU A 40 12.36 5.57 7.26
CA LEU A 40 11.33 5.21 8.22
C LEU A 40 9.93 5.28 7.60
N ILE A 41 9.60 6.40 6.95
CA ILE A 41 8.30 6.58 6.29
C ILE A 41 8.15 5.62 5.11
N ALA A 42 9.19 5.46 4.29
CA ALA A 42 9.16 4.62 3.11
C ALA A 42 9.00 3.13 3.45
N ILE A 43 9.70 2.63 4.48
CA ILE A 43 9.58 1.23 4.94
C ILE A 43 8.24 1.02 5.63
N LEU A 44 7.77 1.97 6.44
CA LEU A 44 6.45 1.89 7.04
C LEU A 44 5.37 1.77 5.96
N ASN A 45 5.44 2.61 4.92
CA ASN A 45 4.52 2.55 3.78
C ASN A 45 4.64 1.19 3.05
N PHE A 46 5.85 0.67 2.85
CA PHE A 46 6.07 -0.64 2.24
C PHE A 46 5.37 -1.77 3.00
N VAL A 47 5.49 -1.81 4.34
CA VAL A 47 4.78 -2.81 5.17
C VAL A 47 3.27 -2.70 5.00
N HIS A 48 2.74 -1.48 4.96
CA HIS A 48 1.31 -1.27 4.74
C HIS A 48 0.86 -1.69 3.32
N LEU A 49 1.69 -1.52 2.30
CA LEU A 49 1.42 -2.02 0.95
C LEU A 49 1.40 -3.56 0.92
N VAL A 50 2.31 -4.24 1.64
CA VAL A 50 2.28 -5.71 1.78
C VAL A 50 0.96 -6.18 2.41
N LEU A 51 0.49 -5.51 3.47
CA LEU A 51 -0.82 -5.80 4.07
C LEU A 51 -1.97 -5.54 3.08
N THR A 52 -1.87 -4.47 2.28
CA THR A 52 -2.88 -4.14 1.27
C THR A 52 -2.97 -5.21 0.19
N VAL A 53 -1.84 -5.76 -0.27
CA VAL A 53 -1.80 -6.91 -1.18
C VAL A 53 -2.49 -8.13 -0.56
N PHE A 54 -2.22 -8.42 0.71
CA PHE A 54 -2.83 -9.53 1.43
C PHE A 54 -4.36 -9.37 1.54
N PHE A 55 -4.83 -8.18 1.93
CA PHE A 55 -6.26 -7.89 2.02
C PHE A 55 -6.94 -7.94 0.63
N ALA A 56 -6.29 -7.43 -0.41
CA ALA A 56 -6.80 -7.49 -1.78
C ALA A 56 -6.93 -8.93 -2.29
N LEU A 57 -5.94 -9.79 -2.01
CA LEU A 57 -5.97 -11.22 -2.36
C LEU A 57 -7.10 -11.94 -1.64
N GLY A 58 -7.22 -11.73 -0.32
CA GLY A 58 -8.30 -12.30 0.49
C GLY A 58 -9.68 -11.88 -0.01
N ASN A 59 -9.85 -10.58 -0.30
CA ASN A 59 -11.10 -10.03 -0.80
C ASN A 59 -11.46 -10.57 -2.20
N TRP A 60 -10.47 -10.66 -3.10
CA TRP A 60 -10.69 -11.22 -4.43
C TRP A 60 -11.07 -12.70 -4.38
N ASN A 61 -10.42 -13.49 -3.52
CA ASN A 61 -10.74 -14.90 -3.35
C ASN A 61 -12.16 -15.11 -2.80
N ARG A 62 -12.53 -14.37 -1.73
CA ARG A 62 -13.88 -14.42 -1.16
C ARG A 62 -14.96 -13.89 -2.11
N SER A 63 -14.66 -12.87 -2.92
CA SER A 63 -15.55 -12.34 -3.96
C SER A 63 -15.82 -13.36 -5.08
N ARG A 64 -14.86 -14.23 -5.40
CA ARG A 64 -15.06 -15.32 -6.37
C ARG A 64 -16.03 -16.38 -5.86
N LEU A 65 -15.96 -16.68 -4.56
CA LEU A 65 -16.82 -17.65 -3.87
C LEU A 65 -18.23 -17.11 -3.56
N GLY A 66 -18.51 -15.84 -3.85
CA GLY A 66 -19.84 -15.25 -3.61
C GLY A 66 -20.21 -15.09 -2.14
N LEU A 67 -19.23 -15.15 -1.23
CA LEU A 67 -19.45 -15.13 0.22
C LEU A 67 -19.96 -13.78 0.76
N TYR A 68 -19.96 -12.74 -0.06
CA TYR A 68 -20.45 -11.40 0.28
C TYR A 68 -21.93 -11.20 -0.09
N ALA A 69 -22.79 -12.21 0.04
CA ALA A 69 -24.18 -12.14 -0.41
C ALA A 69 -25.13 -11.41 0.56
N ARG A 70 -24.79 -11.30 1.86
CA ARG A 70 -25.61 -10.62 2.89
C ARG A 70 -24.81 -9.73 3.85
N ASP A 71 -23.59 -10.11 4.21
CA ASP A 71 -22.77 -9.36 5.16
C ASP A 71 -21.59 -8.65 4.48
N HIS A 72 -21.67 -7.32 4.41
CA HIS A 72 -20.71 -6.47 3.69
C HIS A 72 -19.71 -5.74 4.60
N TRP A 73 -19.81 -5.86 5.92
CA TRP A 73 -18.97 -5.10 6.86
C TRP A 73 -17.46 -5.32 6.63
N HIS A 74 -17.07 -6.54 6.24
CA HIS A 74 -15.68 -6.88 5.90
C HIS A 74 -15.20 -6.13 4.64
N VAL A 75 -16.10 -5.82 3.72
CA VAL A 75 -15.77 -5.07 2.50
C VAL A 75 -15.66 -3.58 2.82
N ASP A 76 -16.51 -3.08 3.71
CA ASP A 76 -16.49 -1.67 4.15
C ASP A 76 -15.20 -1.33 4.90
N ILE A 77 -14.74 -2.17 5.82
CA ILE A 77 -13.48 -1.94 6.54
C ILE A 77 -12.27 -1.97 5.60
N VAL A 78 -12.30 -2.85 4.59
CA VAL A 78 -11.25 -2.91 3.56
C VAL A 78 -11.30 -1.64 2.70
N ASN A 79 -12.47 -1.10 2.39
CA ASN A 79 -12.60 0.16 1.65
C ASN A 79 -12.02 1.33 2.43
N VAL A 80 -12.32 1.43 3.73
CA VAL A 80 -11.72 2.44 4.62
C VAL A 80 -10.19 2.32 4.66
N TRP A 81 -9.67 1.08 4.73
CA TRP A 81 -8.23 0.83 4.63
C TRP A 81 -7.64 1.34 3.31
N TRP A 82 -8.31 1.10 2.17
CA TRP A 82 -7.86 1.59 0.88
C TRP A 82 -7.81 3.11 0.80
N VAL A 83 -8.84 3.81 1.27
CA VAL A 83 -8.87 5.27 1.32
C VAL A 83 -7.72 5.79 2.19
N TRP A 84 -7.52 5.19 3.36
CA TRP A 84 -6.41 5.52 4.24
C TRP A 84 -5.05 5.33 3.55
N MET A 85 -4.85 4.22 2.83
CA MET A 85 -3.60 3.94 2.11
C MET A 85 -3.29 4.96 1.03
N VAL A 86 -4.31 5.42 0.29
CA VAL A 86 -4.14 6.45 -0.73
C VAL A 86 -3.75 7.78 -0.08
N VAL A 87 -4.48 8.21 0.95
CA VAL A 87 -4.21 9.48 1.65
C VAL A 87 -2.83 9.45 2.30
N SER A 88 -2.48 8.37 3.00
CA SER A 88 -1.19 8.20 3.67
C SER A 88 -0.03 8.19 2.67
N SER A 89 -0.17 7.48 1.54
CA SER A 89 0.87 7.45 0.50
C SER A 89 1.05 8.81 -0.18
N LEU A 90 -0.04 9.57 -0.40
CA LEU A 90 0.04 10.94 -0.93
C LEU A 90 0.74 11.90 0.04
N LEU A 91 0.37 11.85 1.33
CA LEU A 91 1.01 12.66 2.36
C LEU A 91 2.49 12.28 2.54
N GLY A 92 2.82 11.00 2.48
CA GLY A 92 4.20 10.51 2.50
C GLY A 92 4.99 10.99 1.29
N ALA A 93 4.42 10.92 0.09
CA ALA A 93 5.05 11.44 -1.12
C ALA A 93 5.29 12.95 -1.04
N PHE A 94 4.34 13.72 -0.50
CA PHE A 94 4.48 15.16 -0.29
C PHE A 94 5.54 15.50 0.76
N ALA A 95 5.53 14.81 1.91
CA ALA A 95 6.50 15.04 2.99
C ALA A 95 7.94 14.65 2.58
N LEU A 96 8.08 13.69 1.67
CA LEU A 96 9.35 13.20 1.18
C LEU A 96 9.74 13.79 -0.19
N SER A 97 8.91 14.67 -0.78
CA SER A 97 9.25 15.33 -2.04
C SER A 97 10.36 16.33 -1.78
N PHE A 98 11.59 15.93 -2.06
CA PHE A 98 12.72 16.84 -2.06
C PHE A 98 12.72 17.51 -3.43
N SER A 99 12.36 18.79 -3.41
CA SER A 99 12.82 19.75 -4.40
C SER A 99 14.34 19.92 -4.30
#